data_AF-A0A954PF51-F1
#
_entry.id   AF-A0A954PF51-F1
#
_cell.length_a   1.000
_cell.length_b   1.000
_cell.length_c   1.000
_cell.angle_alpha   90.00
_cell.angle_beta   90.00
_cell.angle_gamma   90.00
#
_symmetry.space_group_name_H-M   'P 1'
#
loop_
_entity.id
_entity.type
_entity.pdbx_description
1 polymer ?
#
loop_
_entity_poly.entity_id
_entity_poly.type
_entity_poly.pdbx_seq_one_letter_code
_entity_poly.pdbx_strand_id
1 'polypeptide(L)' 'PRRNISMLMRYDSLEHIDPILGNDSIYRLTSGFNIGLPGGSLLMINHELWQPRSGNDVDVVGIRWSVSL' A
#
# COMPACT_ATOMS: atom_id res chain seq x y z
N PRO A 1 24.03 5.43 -16.43
CA PRO A 1 23.32 4.91 -15.24
C PRO A 1 21.80 5.12 -15.35
N ARG A 2 21.02 4.05 -15.60
CA ARG A 2 19.55 4.16 -15.65
C ARG A 2 19.02 4.41 -14.23
N ARG A 3 18.21 5.44 -14.04
CA ARG A 3 17.52 5.70 -12.76
C ARG A 3 16.50 4.58 -12.54
N ASN A 4 16.76 3.68 -11.59
CA ASN A 4 15.85 2.60 -11.19
C ASN A 4 14.90 3.11 -10.10
N ILE A 5 14.12 4.14 -10.42
CA ILE A 5 13.07 4.63 -9.52
C ILE A 5 11.76 4.59 -10.28
N SER A 6 10.76 3.92 -9.71
CA SER A 6 9.38 3.95 -10.21
C SER A 6 8.43 4.43 -9.12
N MET A 7 7.33 5.05 -9.54
CA MET A 7 6.25 5.47 -8.67
C MET A 7 5.07 4.52 -8.79
N LEU A 8 4.35 4.33 -7.70
CA LEU A 8 3.12 3.55 -7.62
C LEU A 8 2.02 4.44 -7.05
N MET A 9 0.84 4.39 -7.67
CA MET A 9 -0.41 4.79 -7.04
C MET A 9 -1.42 3.67 -7.26
N ARG A 10 -2.16 3.32 -6.20
CA ARG A 10 -3.20 2.30 -6.24
C ARG A 10 -4.37 2.73 -5.38
N TYR A 11 -5.57 2.49 -5.88
CA TYR A 11 -6.82 2.66 -5.14
C TYR A 11 -7.48 1.29 -5.02
N ASP A 12 -7.79 0.89 -3.79
CA ASP A 12 -8.45 -0.37 -3.48
C ASP A 12 -9.73 -0.11 -2.67
N SER A 13 -10.75 -0.96 -2.86
CA SER A 13 -11.93 -1.03 -2.00
C SER A 13 -12.08 -2.45 -1.45
N LEU A 14 -12.16 -2.58 -0.14
CA LEU A 14 -12.52 -3.84 0.53
C LEU A 14 -13.93 -3.71 1.10
N GLU A 15 -14.76 -4.72 0.85
CA GLU A 15 -16.10 -4.83 1.42
C GLU A 15 -16.18 -6.08 2.28
N HIS A 16 -16.75 -5.94 3.47
CA HIS A 16 -17.04 -7.03 4.38
C HIS A 16 -18.56 -7.11 4.58
N ILE A 17 -19.14 -8.25 4.22
CA ILE A 17 -20.58 -8.49 4.33
C ILE A 17 -20.79 -9.45 5.50
N ASP A 18 -21.35 -8.94 6.60
CA ASP A 18 -21.68 -9.73 7.79
C ASP A 18 -23.20 -9.66 8.09
N PRO A 19 -23.92 -10.80 8.08
CA PRO A 19 -25.36 -10.83 8.33
C PRO A 19 -25.80 -10.46 9.76
N ILE A 20 -24.89 -10.49 10.74
CA ILE A 20 -25.16 -10.32 12.17
C ILE A 20 -24.67 -8.94 12.65
N LEU A 21 -23.45 -8.56 12.25
CA LEU A 21 -22.77 -7.33 12.67
C LEU A 21 -22.98 -6.17 11.70
N GLY A 22 -23.52 -6.44 10.50
CA GLY A 22 -23.74 -5.46 9.44
C GLY A 22 -22.56 -5.36 8.47
N ASN A 23 -22.81 -4.78 7.31
CA ASN A 23 -21.80 -4.62 6.27
C ASN A 23 -20.85 -3.47 6.62
N ASP A 24 -19.56 -3.68 6.39
CA ASP A 24 -18.51 -2.68 6.53
C ASP A 24 -17.67 -2.57 5.25
N SER A 25 -16.97 -1.46 5.06
CA SER A 25 -16.10 -1.29 3.91
C SER A 25 -14.90 -0.41 4.25
N ILE A 26 -13.79 -0.63 3.56
CA ILE A 26 -12.56 0.15 3.70
C ILE A 26 -12.10 0.58 2.31
N TYR A 27 -11.94 1.89 2.12
CA TYR A 27 -11.27 2.43 0.94
C TYR A 27 -9.80 2.67 1.28
N ARG A 28 -8.91 2.34 0.35
CA ARG A 28 -7.47 2.51 0.55
C ARG A 28 -6.84 3.21 -0.64
N LEU A 29 -6.10 4.28 -0.36
CA LEU A 29 -5.20 4.91 -1.31
C LEU A 29 -3.77 4.60 -0.93
N THR A 30 -3.04 3.87 -1.78
CA THR A 30 -1.61 3.61 -1.63
C THR A 30 -0.83 4.46 -2.62
N SER A 31 0.19 5.17 -2.14
CA SER A 31 1.17 5.88 -2.96
C SER A 31 2.58 5.53 -2.52
N GLY A 32 3.54 5.46 -3.44
CA GLY A 32 4.88 5.06 -3.05
C GLY A 32 5.90 5.04 -4.16
N PHE A 33 7.12 4.68 -3.78
CA PHE A 33 8.28 4.60 -4.66
C PHE A 33 8.96 3.25 -4.52
N ASN A 34 9.38 2.71 -5.65
CA ASN A 34 10.24 1.54 -5.73
C ASN A 34 11.61 1.99 -6.23
N ILE A 35 12.66 1.61 -5.51
CA ILE A 35 14.04 1.97 -5.78
C ILE A 35 14.81 0.67 -5.98
N GLY A 36 15.21 0.41 -7.23
CA GLY A 36 16.13 -0.67 -7.54
C GLY A 36 17.54 -0.30 -7.07
N LEU A 37 18.11 -1.13 -6.22
CA LEU A 37 19.43 -0.99 -5.63
C LEU A 37 20.46 -1.83 -6.39
N PRO A 38 21.77 -1.53 -6.24
CA PRO A 38 22.83 -2.42 -6.72
C PRO A 38 22.65 -3.85 -6.20
N GLY A 39 23.06 -4.83 -7.00
CA GLY A 39 22.92 -6.25 -6.64
C GLY A 39 21.52 -6.82 -6.84
N GLY A 40 20.64 -6.12 -7.59
CA GLY A 40 19.31 -6.63 -7.95
C GLY A 40 18.26 -6.53 -6.85
N SER A 41 18.59 -5.95 -5.70
CA SER A 41 17.63 -5.74 -4.62
C SER A 41 16.68 -4.56 -4.88
N LEU A 42 15.53 -4.58 -4.24
CA LEU A 42 14.46 -3.60 -4.41
C LEU A 42 14.02 -3.07 -3.05
N LEU A 43 14.08 -1.75 -2.87
CA LEU A 43 13.52 -1.05 -1.73
C LEU A 43 12.20 -0.40 -2.15
N MET A 44 11.14 -0.59 -1.38
CA MET A 44 9.82 0.00 -1.61
C MET A 44 9.40 0.79 -0.37
N ILE A 45 8.89 1.99 -0.59
CA ILE A 45 8.37 2.88 0.45
C ILE A 45 6.97 3.28 0.04
N ASN A 46 5.97 2.94 0.85
CA ASN A 46 4.55 3.23 0.60
C ASN A 46 3.97 4.05 1.75
N HIS A 47 3.11 5.00 1.40
CA HIS A 47 2.17 5.66 2.28
C HIS A 47 0.76 5.22 1.89
N GLU A 48 -0.02 4.76 2.84
CA GLU A 48 -1.38 4.28 2.63
C GLU A 48 -2.34 5.06 3.53
N LEU A 49 -3.38 5.65 2.94
CA LEU A 49 -4.52 6.22 3.66
C LEU A 49 -5.65 5.19 3.62
N TRP A 50 -6.07 4.71 4.79
CA TRP A 50 -7.17 3.77 4.95
C TRP A 50 -8.37 4.53 5.50
N GLN A 51 -9.49 4.47 4.79
CA GLN A 51 -10.72 5.18 5.11
C GLN A 51 -11.83 4.14 5.34
N PRO A 52 -11.92 3.58 6.56
CA PRO A 52 -13.02 2.71 6.92
C PRO A 52 -14.33 3.48 6.90
N ARG A 53 -15.40 2.86 6.41
CA ARG A 53 -16.74 3.44 6.41
C ARG A 53 -17.24 3.67 7.83
N SER A 54 -16.87 2.76 8.73
CA SER A 54 -17.14 2.88 10.16
C SER A 54 -15.83 3.05 10.92
N GLY A 55 -15.42 4.30 11.18
CA GLY A 55 -14.23 4.58 11.96
C GLY A 55 -13.53 5.88 11.58
N ASN A 56 -12.31 6.02 12.07
CA ASN A 56 -11.43 7.12 11.71
C ASN A 56 -10.48 6.68 10.60
N ASP A 57 -10.05 7.65 9.81
CA ASP A 57 -8.98 7.46 8.83
C ASP A 57 -7.68 7.04 9.53
N VAL A 58 -6.91 6.16 8.86
CA VAL A 58 -5.64 5.63 9.36
C VAL A 58 -4.57 5.81 8.28
N ASP A 59 -3.47 6.45 8.64
CA ASP A 59 -2.27 6.54 7.82
C ASP A 59 -1.28 5.42 8.18
N VAL A 60 -0.79 4.70 7.15
CA VAL A 60 0.18 3.61 7.29
C VAL A 60 1.38 3.88 6.41
N VAL A 61 2.58 3.83 7.00
CA VAL A 61 3.84 3.88 6.26
C VAL A 61 4.46 2.49 6.22
N GLY A 62 4.60 1.94 5.02
CA GLY A 62 5.19 0.64 4.76
C GLY A 62 6.57 0.77 4.13
N ILE A 63 7.55 0.05 4.67
CA ILE A 63 8.86 -0.12 4.04
C ILE A 63 9.07 -1.60 3.79
N ARG A 64 9.40 -1.97 2.56
CA ARG A 64 9.73 -3.35 2.19
C ARG A 64 11.02 -3.39 1.42
N TRP A 65 11.90 -4.31 1.79
CA TRP A 65 13.11 -4.62 1.06
C TRP A 65 13.03 -6.08 0.57
N SER A 66 13.38 -6.32 -0.69
CA SER A 66 13.46 -7.66 -1.25
C SER A 66 14.75 -7.84 -2.02
N VAL A 67 15.33 -9.03 -1.93
CA VAL A 67 16.53 -9.44 -2.65
C VAL A 67 16.15 -10.63 -3.52
N SER A 68 16.48 -10.59 -4.81
CA SER A 68 16.40 -11.75 -5.69
C SER A 68 17.63 -12.64 -5.44
N LEU A 69 17.39 -13.93 -5.14
CA LEU A 69 18.42 -14.97 -5.11
C LEU A 69 18.74 -15.44 -6.54
#